data_AF-M6QMD2-F1
#
_entry.id   AF-M6QMD2-F1
#
_cell.length_a   1.000
_cell.length_b   1.000
_cell.length_c   1.000
_cell.angle_alpha   90.00
_cell.angle_beta   90.00
_cell.angle_gamma   90.00
#
_symmetry.space_group_name_H-M   'P 1'
#
loop_
_entity.id
_entity.type
_entity.pdbx_description
1 polymer ?
#
loop_
_entity_poly.entity_id
_entity_poly.type
_entity_poly.pdbx_seq_one_letter_code
_entity_poly.pdbx_strand_id
1 'polypeptide(L)'
;MWQSLTPNAKFSVIICIILSFLGFFSIGTMGFGLYYLVFPISKSLFPHPDSLSGDWVWPTTILVGILWPLGFIFGAILFHILGEKGWPNIILYFLYIPILWLWAAILWLYFLNHKM
;
A
#
# COMPACT_ATOMS: atom_id res chain seq x y z
N MET A 1 -6.62 22.96 30.69
CA MET A 1 -7.04 23.12 29.27
C MET A 1 -8.21 22.24 28.86
N TRP A 2 -8.25 20.94 29.18
CA TRP A 2 -9.41 20.11 28.79
C TRP A 2 -10.74 20.57 29.38
N GLN A 3 -10.74 21.00 30.64
CA GLN A 3 -11.96 21.42 31.34
C GLN A 3 -12.55 22.75 30.82
N SER A 4 -11.75 23.58 30.12
CA SER A 4 -12.20 24.84 29.54
C SER A 4 -12.78 24.70 28.12
N LEU A 5 -12.77 23.50 27.53
CA LEU A 5 -13.30 23.26 26.19
C LEU A 5 -14.82 23.07 26.21
N THR A 6 -15.49 23.58 25.16
CA THR A 6 -16.91 23.31 24.91
C THR A 6 -17.13 21.81 24.63
N PRO A 7 -18.33 21.26 24.89
CA PRO A 7 -18.64 19.85 24.61
C PRO A 7 -18.32 19.44 23.16
N ASN A 8 -18.64 20.29 22.18
CA ASN A 8 -18.34 20.04 20.77
C ASN A 8 -16.83 19.93 20.50
N ALA A 9 -16.01 20.80 21.10
CA ALA A 9 -14.56 20.73 20.94
C ALA A 9 -13.98 19.44 21.53
N LYS A 10 -14.48 18.99 22.70
CA LYS A 10 -14.08 17.71 23.31
C LYS A 10 -14.43 16.54 22.41
N PHE A 11 -15.64 16.52 21.85
CA PHE A 11 -16.08 15.50 20.91
C PHE A 11 -15.21 15.47 19.65
N SER A 12 -14.93 16.62 19.04
CA SER A 12 -14.06 16.71 17.85
C SER A 12 -12.65 16.20 18.11
N VAL A 13 -12.06 16.46 19.29
CA VAL A 13 -10.75 15.92 19.65
C VAL A 13 -10.78 14.39 19.72
N ILE A 14 -11.81 13.82 20.34
CA ILE A 14 -12.00 12.36 20.42
C ILE A 14 -12.11 11.75 19.02
N ILE A 15 -12.96 12.33 18.16
CA ILE A 15 -13.14 11.85 16.79
C ILE A 15 -11.83 11.96 15.99
N CYS A 16 -11.08 13.05 16.14
CA CYS A 16 -9.79 13.24 15.48
C CYS A 16 -8.81 12.10 15.82
N ILE A 17 -8.71 11.74 17.12
CA ILE A 17 -7.87 10.65 17.58
C ILE A 17 -8.33 9.33 16.94
N ILE A 18 -9.63 9.01 17.01
CA ILE A 18 -10.19 7.77 16.45
C ILE A 18 -9.90 7.66 14.94
N LEU A 19 -10.17 8.72 14.18
CA LEU A 19 -9.96 8.72 12.73
C LEU A 19 -8.49 8.65 12.36
N SER A 20 -7.60 9.24 13.17
CA SER A 20 -6.15 9.14 12.96
C SER A 20 -5.67 7.70 13.10
N PHE A 21 -6.10 6.99 14.15
CA PHE A 21 -5.80 5.56 14.30
C PHE A 21 -6.40 4.74 13.17
N LEU A 22 -7.67 4.99 12.81
CA LEU A 22 -8.34 4.25 11.74
C LEU A 22 -7.63 4.44 10.39
N GLY A 23 -7.22 5.66 10.05
CA GLY A 23 -6.47 5.96 8.84
C GLY A 23 -5.10 5.28 8.84
N PHE A 24 -4.36 5.36 9.95
CA PHE A 24 -3.06 4.72 10.11
C PHE A 24 -3.14 3.20 9.94
N PHE A 25 -4.09 2.55 10.62
CA PHE A 25 -4.29 1.11 10.47
C PHE A 25 -4.81 0.74 9.07
N SER A 26 -5.65 1.56 8.43
CA SER A 26 -6.11 1.32 7.06
C SER A 26 -4.97 1.29 6.03
N ILE A 27 -4.00 2.21 6.15
CA ILE A 27 -2.82 2.21 5.28
C ILE A 27 -1.95 0.97 5.56
N GLY A 28 -1.79 0.59 6.83
CA GLY A 28 -1.07 -0.62 7.22
C GLY A 28 -1.74 -1.90 6.72
N THR A 29 -3.06 -2.03 6.85
CA THR A 29 -3.80 -3.21 6.35
C THR A 29 -3.71 -3.30 4.83
N MET A 30 -3.72 -2.18 4.11
CA MET A 30 -3.48 -2.14 2.67
C MET A 30 -2.07 -2.65 2.33
N GLY A 31 -1.03 -2.13 2.99
CA GLY A 31 0.36 -2.56 2.77
C GLY A 31 0.57 -4.05 3.04
N PHE A 32 0.02 -4.56 4.15
CA PHE A 32 0.09 -5.99 4.47
C PHE A 32 -0.74 -6.82 3.48
N GLY A 33 -1.91 -6.34 3.07
CA GLY A 33 -2.72 -6.98 2.04
C GLY A 33 -1.94 -7.15 0.73
N LEU A 34 -1.17 -6.14 0.33
CA LEU A 34 -0.27 -6.23 -0.81
C LEU A 34 0.82 -7.28 -0.61
N TYR A 35 1.36 -7.44 0.62
CA TYR A 35 2.30 -8.52 0.92
C TYR A 35 1.67 -9.90 0.69
N TYR A 36 0.45 -10.08 1.17
CA TYR A 36 -0.31 -11.31 0.99
C TYR A 36 -0.60 -11.63 -0.49
N LEU A 37 -0.65 -10.61 -1.36
CA LEU A 37 -0.79 -10.80 -2.80
C LEU A 37 0.52 -11.20 -3.50
N VAL A 38 1.69 -10.82 -2.96
CA VAL A 38 2.99 -11.09 -3.61
C VAL A 38 3.71 -12.32 -3.07
N PHE A 39 3.55 -12.64 -1.77
CA PHE A 39 4.26 -13.76 -1.14
C PHE A 39 4.04 -15.14 -1.81
N PRO A 40 2.86 -15.50 -2.37
CA PRO A 40 2.64 -16.86 -2.85
C PRO A 40 3.52 -17.23 -4.03
N ILE A 41 4.05 -16.23 -4.74
CA ILE A 41 4.76 -16.43 -6.02
C ILE A 41 6.19 -16.92 -5.82
N SER A 42 6.84 -16.56 -4.72
CA SER A 42 8.17 -17.10 -4.42
C SER A 42 8.49 -17.04 -2.93
N LYS A 43 8.44 -18.20 -2.27
CA LYS A 43 8.90 -18.37 -0.88
C LYS A 43 10.39 -18.07 -0.69
N SER A 44 11.18 -18.07 -1.77
CA SER A 44 12.60 -17.74 -1.74
C SER A 44 12.87 -16.24 -1.73
N LEU A 45 11.95 -15.44 -2.28
CA LEU A 45 12.09 -13.99 -2.37
C LEU A 45 11.27 -13.27 -1.31
N PHE A 46 10.13 -13.84 -0.96
CA PHE A 46 9.21 -13.33 0.04
C PHE A 46 9.11 -14.37 1.16
N PRO A 47 9.66 -14.07 2.36
CA PRO A 47 9.49 -14.95 3.50
C PRO A 47 8.01 -15.11 3.87
N HIS A 48 7.68 -16.11 4.70
CA HIS A 48 6.29 -16.26 5.14
C HIS A 48 5.88 -15.03 5.97
N PRO A 49 4.64 -14.50 5.84
CA PRO A 49 4.18 -13.36 6.63
C PRO A 49 4.44 -13.53 8.14
N ASP A 50 4.21 -14.72 8.69
CA ASP A 50 4.44 -15.03 10.11
C ASP A 50 5.93 -14.99 10.54
N SER A 51 6.85 -15.01 9.58
CA SER A 51 8.29 -14.89 9.84
C SER A 51 8.80 -13.44 9.79
N LEU A 52 7.97 -12.50 9.33
CA LEU A 52 8.29 -11.07 9.42
C LEU A 52 8.23 -10.63 10.87
N SER A 53 9.37 -10.20 11.40
CA SER A 53 9.47 -9.72 12.78
C SER A 53 10.52 -8.61 12.91
N GLY A 54 10.33 -7.76 13.92
CA GLY A 54 11.16 -6.60 14.21
C GLY A 54 10.48 -5.27 13.90
N ASP A 55 11.08 -4.19 14.42
CA ASP A 55 10.49 -2.85 14.44
C ASP A 55 10.33 -2.22 13.05
N TRP A 56 11.01 -2.76 12.04
CA TRP A 56 10.98 -2.29 10.65
C TRP A 56 9.72 -2.72 9.89
N VAL A 57 9.08 -3.84 10.27
CA VAL A 57 7.98 -4.44 9.49
C VAL A 57 6.80 -3.48 9.36
N TRP A 58 6.43 -2.78 10.45
CA TRP A 58 5.28 -1.89 10.44
C TRP A 58 5.53 -0.59 9.65
N PRO A 59 6.66 0.14 9.86
CA PRO A 59 7.09 1.21 8.97
C PRO A 59 7.13 0.80 7.49
N THR A 60 7.73 -0.35 7.16
CA THR A 60 7.70 -0.90 5.78
C THR A 60 6.30 -0.97 5.25
N THR A 61 5.39 -1.60 6.02
CA THR A 61 4.02 -1.85 5.60
C THR A 61 3.31 -0.54 5.26
N ILE A 62 3.48 0.48 6.10
CA ILE A 62 2.90 1.81 5.86
C ILE A 62 3.51 2.45 4.63
N LEU A 63 4.84 2.44 4.49
CA LEU A 63 5.53 3.03 3.35
C LEU A 63 5.15 2.36 2.04
N VAL A 64 5.05 1.03 2.02
CA VAL A 64 4.54 0.28 0.87
C VAL A 64 3.10 0.71 0.57
N GLY A 65 2.24 0.82 1.58
CA GLY A 65 0.87 1.33 1.40
C GLY A 65 0.84 2.74 0.77
N ILE A 66 1.67 3.65 1.26
CA ILE A 66 1.74 5.03 0.74
C ILE A 66 2.31 5.09 -0.69
N LEU A 67 3.31 4.26 -1.00
CA LEU A 67 4.03 4.29 -2.28
C LEU A 67 3.38 3.44 -3.38
N TRP A 68 2.56 2.46 -3.01
CA TRP A 68 1.91 1.57 -3.98
C TRP A 68 1.02 2.32 -5.00
N PRO A 69 0.23 3.35 -4.62
CA PRO A 69 -0.51 4.17 -5.57
C PRO A 69 0.33 4.81 -6.69
N LEU A 70 1.65 4.99 -6.51
CA LEU A 70 2.53 5.47 -7.59
C LEU A 70 2.59 4.49 -8.77
N GLY A 71 2.30 3.21 -8.55
CA GLY A 71 2.20 2.20 -9.60
C GLY A 71 1.13 2.51 -10.65
N PHE A 72 0.09 3.26 -10.29
CA PHE A 72 -0.95 3.68 -11.23
C PHE A 72 -0.40 4.62 -12.31
N ILE A 73 0.67 5.36 -12.03
CA ILE A 73 1.36 6.20 -13.02
C ILE A 73 1.97 5.30 -14.11
N PHE A 74 2.66 4.22 -13.72
CA PHE A 74 3.22 3.26 -14.68
C PHE A 74 2.13 2.58 -15.50
N GLY A 75 1.02 2.19 -14.86
CA GLY A 75 -0.14 1.63 -15.54
C GLY A 75 -0.76 2.62 -16.54
N ALA A 76 -0.87 3.91 -16.17
CA ALA A 76 -1.41 4.96 -17.02
C ALA A 76 -0.51 5.23 -18.24
N ILE A 77 0.81 5.26 -18.05
CA ILE A 77 1.78 5.39 -19.15
C ILE A 77 1.64 4.23 -20.14
N LEU A 78 1.56 2.98 -19.65
CA LEU A 78 1.33 1.83 -20.51
C LEU A 78 0.01 1.94 -21.28
N PHE A 79 -1.07 2.28 -20.56
CA PHE A 79 -2.40 2.41 -21.14
C PHE A 79 -2.42 3.43 -22.27
N HIS A 80 -1.76 4.58 -22.08
CA HIS A 80 -1.65 5.62 -23.10
C HIS A 80 -0.86 5.13 -24.33
N ILE A 81 0.35 4.60 -24.12
CA ILE A 81 1.22 4.16 -25.23
C ILE A 81 0.60 3.04 -26.07
N LEU A 82 -0.04 2.05 -25.42
CA LEU A 82 -0.65 0.93 -26.13
C LEU A 82 -2.03 1.28 -26.69
N GLY A 83 -2.78 2.15 -26.01
CA GLY A 83 -4.04 2.69 -26.52
C GLY A 83 -3.87 3.47 -27.81
N GLU A 84 -2.83 4.31 -27.91
CA GLU A 84 -2.49 5.01 -29.16
C GLU A 84 -2.10 4.05 -30.31
N LYS A 85 -1.61 2.85 -29.98
CA LYS A 85 -1.31 1.78 -30.94
C LYS A 85 -2.55 0.96 -31.33
N GLY A 86 -3.74 1.34 -30.87
CA GLY A 86 -5.00 0.68 -31.21
C GLY A 86 -5.27 -0.63 -30.45
N TRP A 87 -4.59 -0.85 -29.32
CA TRP A 87 -4.86 -2.04 -28.49
C TRP A 87 -6.25 -1.92 -27.84
N PRO A 88 -7.02 -3.02 -27.76
CA PRO A 88 -8.35 -2.99 -27.16
C PRO A 88 -8.29 -2.79 -25.64
N ASN A 89 -9.23 -2.01 -25.11
CA ASN A 89 -9.30 -1.65 -23.69
C ASN A 89 -9.23 -2.86 -22.73
N ILE A 90 -9.83 -4.00 -23.12
CA ILE A 90 -9.80 -5.22 -22.30
C ILE A 90 -8.37 -5.73 -22.06
N ILE A 91 -7.51 -5.67 -23.08
CA ILE A 91 -6.12 -6.08 -22.97
C ILE A 91 -5.36 -5.06 -22.11
N LEU A 92 -5.65 -3.77 -22.27
CA LEU A 92 -5.02 -2.72 -21.45
C LEU A 92 -5.35 -2.88 -19.96
N TYR A 93 -6.62 -3.15 -19.61
CA TYR A 93 -7.01 -3.42 -18.23
C TYR A 93 -6.36 -4.70 -17.69
N PHE A 94 -6.28 -5.74 -18.52
CA PHE A 94 -5.62 -6.99 -18.14
C PHE A 94 -4.13 -6.78 -17.87
N LEU A 95 -3.43 -5.94 -18.65
CA LEU A 95 -2.03 -5.58 -18.45
C LEU A 95 -1.80 -4.61 -17.29
N TYR A 96 -2.83 -3.85 -16.91
CA TYR A 96 -2.76 -2.91 -15.79
C TYR A 96 -2.57 -3.62 -14.44
N ILE A 97 -3.29 -4.73 -14.24
CA ILE A 97 -3.25 -5.55 -13.02
C ILE A 97 -1.82 -6.06 -12.71
N PRO A 98 -1.11 -6.74 -13.62
CA PRO A 98 0.24 -7.22 -13.35
C PRO A 98 1.24 -6.08 -13.16
N ILE A 99 1.05 -4.89 -13.74
CA ILE A 99 1.90 -3.72 -13.44
C ILE A 99 1.77 -3.31 -11.98
N LEU A 100 0.53 -3.15 -11.48
CA LEU A 100 0.31 -2.80 -10.09
C LEU A 100 0.83 -3.86 -9.12
N TRP A 101 0.65 -5.13 -9.50
CA TRP A 101 1.15 -6.26 -8.72
C TRP A 101 2.70 -6.30 -8.71
N LEU A 102 3.34 -6.12 -9.87
CA LEU A 102 4.81 -6.04 -9.98
C LEU A 102 5.37 -4.87 -9.18
N TRP A 103 4.70 -3.72 -9.21
CA TRP A 103 5.10 -2.57 -8.40
C TRP A 103 5.04 -2.87 -6.90
N ALA A 104 3.97 -3.54 -6.42
CA ALA A 104 3.89 -4.00 -5.04
C ALA A 104 5.04 -4.96 -4.69
N ALA A 105 5.37 -5.89 -5.58
CA ALA A 105 6.46 -6.84 -5.38
C ALA A 105 7.82 -6.14 -5.29
N ILE A 106 8.08 -5.15 -6.17
CA ILE A 106 9.32 -4.35 -6.17
C ILE A 106 9.46 -3.57 -4.86
N LEU A 107 8.39 -2.91 -4.41
CA LEU A 107 8.41 -2.15 -3.15
C LEU A 107 8.72 -3.08 -1.97
N TRP A 108 8.01 -4.19 -1.84
CA TRP A 108 8.27 -5.14 -0.76
C TRP A 108 9.68 -5.71 -0.81
N LEU A 109 10.19 -6.10 -1.98
CA LEU A 109 11.57 -6.58 -2.10
C LEU A 109 12.60 -5.52 -1.69
N TYR A 110 12.37 -4.27 -2.08
CA TYR A 110 13.25 -3.18 -1.70
C TYR A 110 13.34 -3.05 -0.18
N PHE A 111 12.21 -2.98 0.51
CA PHE A 111 12.20 -2.81 1.97
C PHE A 111 12.66 -4.06 2.72
N LEU A 112 12.31 -5.27 2.26
CA LEU A 112 12.81 -6.52 2.83
C LEU A 112 14.34 -6.58 2.82
N ASN A 113 14.96 -6.16 1.71
CA ASN A 113 16.42 -6.20 1.56
C ASN A 113 17.14 -5.15 2.41
N HIS A 114 16.48 -4.03 2.71
CA HIS A 114 17.07 -2.95 3.52
C HIS A 114 16.62 -2.97 4.99
N LYS A 115 15.67 -3.85 5.36
CA LYS A 115 15.05 -3.93 6.69
C LYS A 115 14.63 -2.55 7.21
N MET A 116 13.98 -1.77 6.36
CA MET A 116 13.50 -0.41 6.63
C MET A 116 12.00 -0.38 6.86
#